data_AF-A0A3Q4GQW4-F1
#
_entry.id   AF-A0A3Q4GQW4-F1
#
_cell.length_a   1.000
_cell.length_b   1.000
_cell.length_c   1.000
_cell.angle_alpha   90.00
_cell.angle_beta   90.00
_cell.angle_gamma   90.00
#
_symmetry.space_group_name_H-M   'P 1'
#
loop_
_entity.id
_entity.type
_entity.pdbx_description
1 polymer ?
#
loop_
_entity_poly.entity_id
_entity_poly.type
_entity_poly.pdbx_seq_one_letter_code
_entity_poly.pdbx_strand_id
1 'polypeptide(L)'
;MARQKKPFLFERSRVTVIWNFLNDPEGHGTKKVKWKTQKISPALSGRIQFAVRQDTGRSLTQIKAVTGADCSSITVRRHLRLKGFKNKKRPQRPRLLERHRTNRLDFAREHQTYDIERSHLFSTCRSGGGTVMVWGAFSFSRTTEPQEVQGRQTTAGCVQMLQRASLMTEGPRLCVNNITLLDHPTCSPDLNLIENLWGWMARDVYKTGQQFDTVDVLRAAVFTTWRNLPTHLMETCSSCIKTIGRKKGVVLR
;
A
#
# COMPACT_ATOMS: atom_id res chain seq x y z
N MET A 1 -86.16 3.39 33.53
CA MET A 1 -85.22 2.29 33.24
C MET A 1 -85.56 1.79 31.83
N ALA A 2 -84.70 1.71 30.82
CA ALA A 2 -83.26 1.47 30.74
C ALA A 2 -82.59 2.38 29.68
N ARG A 3 -81.33 2.75 29.92
CA ARG A 3 -80.47 3.47 28.95
C ARG A 3 -80.21 2.56 27.74
N GLN A 4 -80.66 2.96 26.56
CA GLN A 4 -80.14 2.39 25.31
C GLN A 4 -78.63 2.68 25.24
N LYS A 5 -77.81 1.63 25.19
CA LYS A 5 -76.39 1.73 24.88
C LYS A 5 -76.26 2.23 23.44
N LYS A 6 -75.77 3.45 23.25
CA LYS A 6 -75.29 3.90 21.92
C LYS A 6 -74.22 2.90 21.45
N PRO A 7 -74.34 2.33 20.23
CA PRO A 7 -73.29 1.46 19.73
C PRO A 7 -72.00 2.27 19.58
N PHE A 8 -70.94 1.66 20.10
CA PHE A 8 -69.56 2.11 20.04
C PHE A 8 -69.22 2.70 18.66
N LEU A 9 -68.99 4.01 18.60
CA LEU A 9 -68.26 4.64 17.52
C LEU A 9 -66.82 4.14 17.60
N PHE A 10 -66.46 3.15 16.76
CA PHE A 10 -65.05 2.89 16.46
C PHE A 10 -64.68 3.63 15.19
N GLU A 11 -63.98 4.72 15.45
CA GLU A 11 -63.71 5.83 14.57
C GLU A 11 -62.50 5.53 13.64
N ARG A 12 -62.56 6.10 12.44
CA ARG A 12 -61.47 6.36 11.47
C ARG A 12 -61.04 5.21 10.53
N SER A 13 -61.20 5.47 9.23
CA SER A 13 -60.44 4.90 8.08
C SER A 13 -60.79 3.55 7.44
N ARG A 14 -61.87 2.83 7.78
CA ARG A 14 -62.18 1.54 7.09
C ARG A 14 -63.03 1.64 5.83
N VAL A 15 -64.05 2.50 5.82
CA VAL A 15 -65.00 2.58 4.69
C VAL A 15 -64.30 3.05 3.41
N THR A 16 -63.42 4.05 3.49
CA THR A 16 -62.72 4.60 2.33
C THR A 16 -61.67 3.66 1.76
N VAL A 17 -60.98 2.88 2.60
CA VAL A 17 -59.98 1.91 2.14
C VAL A 17 -60.64 0.71 1.47
N ILE A 18 -61.72 0.19 2.06
CA ILE A 18 -62.53 -0.88 1.46
C ILE A 18 -63.15 -0.42 0.13
N TRP A 19 -63.69 0.79 0.09
CA TRP A 19 -64.24 1.38 -1.14
C TRP A 19 -63.18 1.56 -2.23
N ASN A 20 -61.97 2.03 -1.89
CA ASN A 20 -60.86 2.15 -2.84
C ASN A 20 -60.37 0.79 -3.36
N PHE A 21 -60.40 -0.26 -2.52
CA PHE A 21 -60.03 -1.62 -2.91
C PHE A 21 -61.06 -2.25 -3.87
N LEU A 22 -62.35 -2.07 -3.59
CA LEU A 22 -63.42 -2.60 -4.45
C LEU A 22 -63.46 -1.95 -5.84
N ASN A 23 -63.04 -0.69 -5.96
CA ASN A 23 -63.00 0.02 -7.25
C ASN A 23 -61.76 -0.29 -8.10
N ASP A 24 -60.66 -0.75 -7.51
CA ASP A 24 -59.42 -1.11 -8.21
C ASP A 24 -58.63 -2.15 -7.40
N PRO A 25 -59.04 -3.43 -7.43
CA PRO A 25 -58.42 -4.49 -6.63
C PRO A 25 -57.01 -4.84 -7.11
N GLU A 26 -56.72 -4.68 -8.41
CA GLU A 26 -55.41 -4.97 -8.99
C GLU A 26 -54.38 -3.86 -8.71
N GLY A 27 -54.82 -2.59 -8.69
CA GLY A 27 -53.96 -1.43 -8.41
C GLY A 27 -53.85 -1.04 -6.94
N HIS A 28 -54.68 -1.59 -6.04
CA HIS A 28 -54.65 -1.22 -4.63
C HIS A 28 -53.31 -1.56 -3.95
N GLY A 29 -52.67 -0.55 -3.33
CA GLY A 29 -51.39 -0.70 -2.64
C GLY A 29 -50.16 -0.71 -3.55
N THR A 30 -50.33 -0.67 -4.88
CA THR A 30 -49.22 -0.59 -5.85
C THR A 30 -48.71 0.84 -6.04
N LYS A 31 -49.48 1.85 -5.61
CA LYS A 31 -49.13 3.28 -5.72
C LYS A 31 -47.89 3.59 -4.89
N LYS A 32 -46.74 3.68 -5.56
CA LYS A 32 -45.48 4.10 -4.93
C LYS A 32 -45.55 5.59 -4.55
N VAL A 33 -45.15 5.90 -3.33
CA VAL A 33 -44.95 7.27 -2.88
C VAL A 33 -43.89 7.92 -3.77
N LYS A 34 -44.21 9.07 -4.39
CA LYS A 34 -43.22 9.88 -5.11
C LYS A 34 -42.21 10.43 -4.10
N TRP A 35 -41.03 9.81 -4.05
CA TRP A 35 -39.94 10.30 -3.21
C TRP A 35 -39.37 11.61 -3.76
N LYS A 36 -38.79 12.40 -2.85
CA LYS A 36 -38.16 13.70 -3.12
C LYS A 36 -37.13 13.59 -4.25
N THR A 37 -37.09 14.58 -5.14
CA THR A 37 -36.09 14.68 -6.20
C THR A 37 -34.67 14.61 -5.65
N GLN A 38 -33.79 13.87 -6.33
CA GLN A 38 -32.39 13.74 -5.91
C GLN A 38 -31.68 15.10 -6.00
N LYS A 39 -31.02 15.52 -4.92
CA LYS A 39 -30.24 16.77 -4.88
C LYS A 39 -29.11 16.85 -5.91
N ILE A 40 -28.64 15.69 -6.38
CA ILE A 40 -27.59 15.61 -7.41
C ILE A 40 -28.24 15.12 -8.69
N SER A 41 -28.33 16.00 -9.68
CA SER A 41 -28.80 15.65 -11.01
C SER A 41 -27.78 14.79 -11.76
N PRO A 42 -28.18 14.05 -12.80
CA PRO A 42 -27.26 13.29 -13.65
C PRO A 42 -26.14 14.16 -14.23
N ALA A 43 -26.45 15.38 -14.65
CA ALA A 43 -25.47 16.35 -15.15
C ALA A 43 -24.45 16.75 -14.08
N LEU A 44 -24.91 17.08 -12.86
CA LEU A 44 -24.02 17.41 -11.75
C LEU A 44 -23.16 16.19 -11.34
N SER A 45 -23.73 15.00 -11.35
CA SER A 45 -23.01 13.74 -11.13
C SER A 45 -21.88 13.55 -12.14
N GLY A 46 -22.09 13.89 -13.41
CA GLY A 46 -21.05 13.87 -14.45
C GLY A 46 -19.91 14.85 -14.15
N ARG A 47 -20.25 16.11 -13.82
CA ARG A 47 -19.27 17.15 -13.45
C ARG A 47 -18.43 16.75 -12.25
N ILE A 48 -19.05 16.19 -11.21
CA ILE A 48 -18.36 15.70 -10.00
C ILE A 48 -17.38 14.59 -10.36
N GLN A 49 -17.79 13.61 -11.16
CA GLN A 49 -16.92 12.51 -11.56
C GLN A 49 -15.75 12.98 -12.42
N PHE A 50 -15.99 13.88 -13.37
CA PHE A 50 -14.94 14.48 -14.17
C PHE A 50 -13.92 15.23 -13.31
N ALA A 51 -14.39 16.08 -12.38
CA ALA A 51 -13.53 16.84 -11.49
C ALA A 51 -12.62 15.95 -10.61
N VAL A 52 -13.12 14.80 -10.16
CA VAL A 52 -12.34 13.82 -9.37
C VAL A 52 -11.33 13.07 -10.22
N ARG A 53 -11.66 12.77 -11.48
CA ARG A 53 -10.76 12.05 -12.40
C ARG A 53 -9.60 12.92 -12.89
N GLN A 54 -9.85 14.22 -13.09
CA GLN A 54 -8.82 15.19 -13.49
C GLN A 54 -7.80 15.39 -12.36
N ASP A 55 -8.26 15.49 -11.12
CA ASP A 55 -7.38 15.64 -9.96
C ASP A 55 -7.92 14.87 -8.75
N THR A 56 -7.29 13.71 -8.52
CA THR A 56 -7.62 12.79 -7.43
C THR A 56 -7.27 13.32 -6.05
N GLY A 57 -6.59 14.47 -5.96
CA GLY A 57 -6.18 15.10 -4.69
C GLY A 57 -7.17 16.10 -4.13
N ARG A 58 -8.20 16.47 -4.90
CA ARG A 58 -9.13 17.53 -4.48
C ARG A 58 -9.91 17.12 -3.24
N SER A 59 -10.00 18.06 -2.30
CA SER A 59 -10.91 17.96 -1.17
C SER A 59 -12.37 18.07 -1.65
N LEU A 60 -13.30 17.58 -0.84
CA LEU A 60 -14.74 17.68 -1.15
C LEU A 60 -15.23 19.13 -1.26
N THR A 61 -14.60 20.04 -0.51
CA THR A 61 -14.89 21.48 -0.58
C THR A 61 -14.43 22.06 -1.92
N GLN A 62 -13.24 21.70 -2.38
CA GLN A 62 -12.74 22.11 -3.71
C GLN A 62 -13.59 21.50 -4.84
N ILE A 63 -13.98 20.22 -4.72
CA ILE A 63 -14.88 19.59 -5.69
C ILE A 63 -16.21 20.34 -5.73
N LYS A 64 -16.79 20.68 -4.58
CA LYS A 64 -18.02 21.46 -4.50
C LYS A 64 -17.87 22.82 -5.20
N ALA A 65 -16.77 23.53 -4.94
CA ALA A 65 -16.51 24.84 -5.54
C ALA A 65 -16.38 24.76 -7.07
N VAL A 66 -15.54 23.85 -7.58
CA VAL A 66 -15.32 23.67 -9.03
C VAL A 66 -16.57 23.18 -9.76
N THR A 67 -17.39 22.35 -9.10
CA THR A 67 -18.61 21.81 -9.71
C THR A 67 -19.83 22.69 -9.51
N GLY A 68 -19.72 23.80 -8.77
CA GLY A 68 -20.86 24.67 -8.42
C GLY A 68 -21.99 23.91 -7.74
N ALA A 69 -21.67 22.82 -7.02
CA ALA A 69 -22.69 21.97 -6.42
C ALA A 69 -23.32 22.68 -5.21
N ASP A 70 -24.60 23.04 -5.28
CA ASP A 70 -25.33 23.59 -4.13
C ASP A 70 -25.81 22.51 -3.15
N CYS A 71 -24.86 21.76 -2.62
CA CYS A 71 -25.14 20.75 -1.59
C CYS A 71 -24.00 20.67 -0.58
N SER A 72 -24.21 19.96 0.53
CA SER A 72 -23.14 19.77 1.51
C SER A 72 -22.00 18.91 0.93
N SER A 73 -20.77 19.12 1.40
CA SER A 73 -19.62 18.27 1.06
C SER A 73 -19.86 16.78 1.43
N ILE A 74 -20.67 16.53 2.45
CA ILE A 74 -21.11 15.19 2.87
C ILE A 74 -22.01 14.55 1.80
N THR A 75 -22.91 15.32 1.18
CA THR A 75 -23.76 14.85 0.08
C THR A 75 -22.91 14.42 -1.11
N VAL A 76 -21.90 15.23 -1.48
CA VAL A 76 -20.92 14.87 -2.52
C VAL A 76 -20.16 13.59 -2.15
N ARG A 77 -19.71 13.46 -0.90
CA ARG A 77 -19.03 12.24 -0.41
C ARG A 77 -19.90 10.99 -0.53
N ARG A 78 -21.17 11.08 -0.12
CA ARG A 78 -22.13 9.95 -0.22
C ARG A 78 -22.33 9.54 -1.67
N HIS A 79 -22.50 10.52 -2.57
CA HIS A 79 -22.62 10.27 -4.00
C HIS A 79 -21.39 9.59 -4.60
N LEU A 80 -20.19 10.06 -4.24
CA LEU A 80 -18.94 9.46 -4.68
C LEU A 80 -18.80 8.01 -4.19
N ARG A 81 -19.20 7.71 -2.94
CA ARG A 81 -19.23 6.34 -2.42
C ARG A 81 -20.22 5.45 -3.18
N LEU A 82 -21.42 5.96 -3.48
CA LEU A 82 -22.41 5.24 -4.31
C LEU A 82 -21.87 4.93 -5.72
N LYS A 83 -20.99 5.80 -6.25
CA LYS A 83 -20.30 5.59 -7.53
C LYS A 83 -19.00 4.76 -7.42
N GLY A 84 -18.70 4.21 -6.25
CA GLY A 84 -17.56 3.32 -6.03
C GLY A 84 -16.22 4.02 -5.77
N PHE A 85 -16.18 5.35 -5.65
CA PHE A 85 -14.95 6.07 -5.30
C PHE A 85 -14.59 5.84 -3.83
N LYS A 86 -13.31 5.53 -3.58
CA LYS A 86 -12.76 5.25 -2.25
C LYS A 86 -11.57 6.16 -1.98
N ASN A 87 -11.52 6.72 -0.78
CA ASN A 87 -10.34 7.45 -0.32
C ASN A 87 -9.27 6.44 0.08
N LYS A 88 -8.11 6.51 -0.57
CA LYS A 88 -6.90 5.77 -0.19
C LYS A 88 -5.82 6.77 0.17
N LYS A 89 -5.08 6.50 1.25
CA LYS A 89 -3.90 7.29 1.60
C LYS A 89 -2.90 7.17 0.44
N ARG A 90 -2.38 8.30 -0.03
CA ARG A 90 -1.35 8.30 -1.07
C ARG A 90 -0.10 7.59 -0.52
N PRO A 91 0.49 6.64 -1.26
CA PRO A 91 1.76 6.05 -0.88
C PRO A 91 2.82 7.15 -0.75
N GLN A 92 3.61 7.12 0.30
CA GLN A 92 4.78 7.99 0.41
C GLN A 92 5.82 7.51 -0.61
N ARG A 93 6.24 8.41 -1.50
CA ARG A 93 7.26 8.14 -2.51
C ARG A 93 8.38 9.17 -2.38
N PRO A 94 9.65 8.77 -2.48
CA PRO A 94 10.76 9.72 -2.56
C PRO A 94 10.53 10.67 -3.74
N ARG A 95 10.87 11.95 -3.57
CA ARG A 95 10.87 12.89 -4.69
C ARG A 95 12.05 12.54 -5.59
N LEU A 96 11.75 12.10 -6.82
CA LEU A 96 12.77 11.79 -7.81
C LEU A 96 12.99 13.00 -8.71
N LEU A 97 14.24 13.45 -8.78
CA LEU A 97 14.71 14.40 -9.77
C LEU A 97 14.85 13.71 -11.12
N GLU A 98 14.89 14.48 -12.21
CA GLU A 98 15.00 13.94 -13.57
C GLU A 98 16.25 13.07 -13.75
N ARG A 99 17.40 13.53 -13.22
CA ARG A 99 18.64 12.73 -13.18
C ARG A 99 18.47 11.36 -12.50
N HIS A 100 17.66 11.28 -11.43
CA HIS A 100 17.43 10.00 -10.76
C HIS A 100 16.60 9.07 -11.63
N ARG A 101 15.65 9.59 -12.41
CA ARG A 101 14.82 8.80 -13.33
C ARG A 101 15.67 8.24 -14.46
N THR A 102 16.54 9.04 -15.06
CA THR A 102 17.45 8.62 -16.13
C THR A 102 18.39 7.51 -15.63
N ASN A 103 19.11 7.75 -14.54
CA ASN A 103 20.04 6.75 -13.98
C ASN A 103 19.33 5.44 -13.60
N ARG A 104 18.10 5.52 -13.08
CA ARG A 104 17.29 4.33 -12.77
C ARG A 104 16.91 3.55 -14.03
N LEU A 105 16.58 4.24 -15.11
CA LEU A 105 16.22 3.61 -16.38
C LEU A 105 17.43 2.97 -17.04
N ASP A 106 18.58 3.64 -17.04
CA ASP A 106 19.81 3.13 -17.64
C ASP A 106 20.31 1.91 -16.87
N PHE A 107 20.35 1.99 -15.53
CA PHE A 107 20.64 0.82 -14.67
C PHE A 107 19.69 -0.34 -14.99
N ALA A 108 18.37 -0.09 -15.03
CA ALA A 108 17.41 -1.14 -15.33
C ALA A 108 17.54 -1.72 -16.75
N ARG A 109 18.10 -1.00 -17.72
CA ARG A 109 18.39 -1.50 -19.08
C ARG A 109 19.65 -2.35 -19.12
N GLU A 110 20.74 -1.84 -18.54
CA GLU A 110 22.01 -2.55 -18.43
C GLU A 110 21.85 -3.84 -17.64
N HIS A 111 20.92 -3.86 -16.68
CA HIS A 111 20.74 -4.96 -15.75
C HIS A 111 19.56 -5.88 -16.11
N GLN A 112 18.99 -5.81 -17.32
CA GLN A 112 17.84 -6.65 -17.75
C GLN A 112 18.18 -8.13 -17.85
N THR A 113 19.39 -8.42 -18.31
CA THR A 113 19.91 -9.77 -18.53
C THR A 113 20.79 -10.22 -17.38
N TYR A 114 20.66 -9.62 -16.18
CA TYR A 114 21.45 -10.04 -15.02
C TYR A 114 21.30 -11.52 -14.82
N ASP A 115 22.37 -12.21 -15.21
CA ASP A 115 22.43 -13.65 -15.15
C ASP A 115 22.64 -14.04 -13.69
N ILE A 116 21.95 -15.11 -13.33
CA ILE A 116 21.78 -15.60 -11.96
C ILE A 116 23.13 -16.05 -11.37
N GLU A 117 24.17 -16.15 -12.19
CA GLU A 117 25.51 -16.63 -11.84
C GLU A 117 26.42 -15.60 -11.16
N ARG A 118 26.19 -14.28 -11.34
CA ARG A 118 26.99 -13.30 -10.60
C ARG A 118 26.47 -13.22 -9.16
N SER A 119 27.26 -13.80 -8.26
CA SER A 119 27.15 -13.67 -6.80
C SER A 119 27.32 -12.21 -6.37
N HIS A 120 26.26 -11.42 -6.48
CA HIS A 120 26.25 -10.05 -5.99
C HIS A 120 25.93 -10.03 -4.51
N LEU A 121 26.77 -9.34 -3.75
CA LEU A 121 26.57 -9.14 -2.34
C LEU A 121 25.71 -7.89 -2.12
N PHE A 122 24.46 -8.08 -1.71
CA PHE A 122 23.60 -6.98 -1.31
C PHE A 122 23.66 -6.80 0.20
N SER A 123 23.87 -5.58 0.69
CA SER A 123 23.84 -5.28 2.13
C SER A 123 23.13 -3.94 2.39
N THR A 124 22.32 -3.88 3.46
CA THR A 124 21.70 -2.64 3.95
C THR A 124 21.38 -2.80 5.43
N CYS A 125 21.38 -1.70 6.19
CA CYS A 125 21.03 -1.68 7.61
C CYS A 125 19.64 -1.06 7.78
N ARG A 126 18.79 -1.63 8.64
CA ARG A 126 17.47 -1.05 8.98
C ARG A 126 17.32 -0.80 10.48
N SER A 127 16.54 0.22 10.82
CA SER A 127 16.13 0.55 12.19
C SER A 127 14.62 0.83 12.26
N GLY A 128 13.94 0.31 13.29
CA GLY A 128 12.56 0.68 13.69
C GLY A 128 12.44 0.81 15.22
N GLY A 129 11.78 1.88 15.71
CA GLY A 129 11.81 2.40 17.09
C GLY A 129 11.78 1.35 18.22
N GLY A 130 12.84 1.35 19.04
CA GLY A 130 13.19 0.28 20.00
C GLY A 130 14.24 -0.71 19.44
N THR A 131 15.21 -0.21 18.67
CA THR A 131 15.77 -0.86 17.48
C THR A 131 16.84 -1.94 17.75
N VAL A 132 16.70 -3.13 17.17
CA VAL A 132 17.83 -3.97 16.72
C VAL A 132 18.23 -3.49 15.32
N MET A 133 19.50 -3.19 15.09
CA MET A 133 20.03 -2.98 13.75
C MET A 133 20.73 -4.26 13.31
N VAL A 134 20.28 -4.85 12.21
CA VAL A 134 20.87 -6.08 11.66
C VAL A 134 21.50 -5.78 10.32
N TRP A 135 22.70 -6.30 10.12
CA TRP A 135 23.36 -6.37 8.84
C TRP A 135 23.41 -7.82 8.39
N GLY A 136 23.09 -8.04 7.14
CA GLY A 136 23.21 -9.33 6.50
C GLY A 136 23.55 -9.10 5.05
N ALA A 137 24.24 -10.08 4.49
CA ALA A 137 24.55 -10.08 3.08
C ALA A 137 24.20 -11.44 2.50
N PHE A 138 23.73 -11.45 1.26
CA PHE A 138 23.35 -12.70 0.61
C PHE A 138 23.84 -12.71 -0.84
N SER A 139 24.14 -13.92 -1.28
CA SER A 139 24.36 -14.33 -2.66
C SER A 139 23.30 -15.40 -3.00
N PHE A 140 23.10 -15.67 -4.29
CA PHE A 140 22.17 -16.70 -4.75
C PHE A 140 22.54 -18.11 -4.23
N SER A 141 23.83 -18.36 -3.98
CA SER A 141 24.32 -19.64 -3.48
C SER A 141 24.55 -19.68 -1.97
N ARG A 142 24.69 -18.53 -1.30
CA ARG A 142 25.06 -18.44 0.13
C ARG A 142 24.47 -17.21 0.80
N THR A 143 23.88 -17.36 1.97
CA THR A 143 23.58 -16.26 2.91
C THR A 143 24.73 -16.14 3.91
N THR A 144 25.18 -14.92 4.23
CA THR A 144 26.13 -14.71 5.32
C THR A 144 25.41 -14.81 6.65
N GLU A 145 26.16 -15.07 7.73
CA GLU A 145 25.60 -14.93 9.07
C GLU A 145 25.19 -13.48 9.33
N PRO A 146 23.94 -13.23 9.78
CA PRO A 146 23.50 -11.89 10.12
C PRO A 146 24.23 -11.40 11.37
N GLN A 147 24.63 -10.13 11.38
CA GLN A 147 25.34 -9.48 12.48
C GLN A 147 24.52 -8.33 13.05
N GLU A 148 24.52 -8.20 14.37
CA GLU A 148 23.92 -7.05 15.04
C GLU A 148 24.88 -5.87 14.99
N VAL A 149 24.35 -4.70 14.64
CA VAL A 149 25.07 -3.44 14.59
C VAL A 149 24.71 -2.63 15.84
N GLN A 150 25.70 -2.37 16.69
CA GLN A 150 25.49 -1.56 17.88
C GLN A 150 25.56 -0.06 17.55
N GLY A 151 24.46 0.66 17.80
CA GLY A 151 24.40 2.11 17.66
C GLY A 151 24.49 2.63 16.22
N ARG A 152 24.94 3.89 16.06
CA ARG A 152 25.09 4.55 14.76
C ARG A 152 26.34 4.00 14.06
N GLN A 153 26.19 3.46 12.85
CA GLN A 153 27.33 2.98 12.07
C GLN A 153 28.38 4.07 11.86
N THR A 154 29.62 3.73 12.19
CA THR A 154 30.83 4.46 11.79
C THR A 154 31.52 3.73 10.65
N THR A 155 32.38 4.42 9.90
CA THR A 155 33.17 3.81 8.81
C THR A 155 33.99 2.62 9.32
N ALA A 156 34.56 2.75 10.52
CA ALA A 156 35.29 1.66 11.17
C ALA A 156 34.40 0.44 11.48
N GLY A 157 33.16 0.66 11.94
CA GLY A 157 32.20 -0.42 12.19
C GLY A 157 31.82 -1.17 10.92
N CYS A 158 31.65 -0.47 9.79
CA CYS A 158 31.38 -1.09 8.50
C CYS A 158 32.56 -1.95 8.01
N VAL A 159 33.80 -1.44 8.14
CA VAL A 159 35.01 -2.21 7.79
C VAL A 159 35.14 -3.46 8.64
N GLN A 160 34.93 -3.36 9.95
CA GLN A 160 34.96 -4.51 10.86
C GLN A 160 33.90 -5.57 10.51
N MET A 161 32.69 -5.16 10.12
CA MET A 161 31.66 -6.11 9.69
C MET A 161 32.03 -6.83 8.40
N LEU A 162 32.62 -6.13 7.43
CA LEU A 162 33.09 -6.72 6.18
C LEU A 162 34.27 -7.67 6.42
N GLN A 163 35.18 -7.34 7.34
CA GLN A 163 36.25 -8.25 7.78
C GLN A 163 35.68 -9.50 8.47
N ARG A 164 34.70 -9.37 9.37
CA ARG A 164 34.07 -10.50 10.06
C ARG A 164 33.28 -11.43 9.15
N ALA A 165 32.70 -10.90 8.08
CA ALA A 165 32.05 -11.70 7.05
C ALA A 165 33.05 -12.35 6.08
N SER A 166 34.37 -12.22 6.33
CA SER A 166 35.46 -12.64 5.44
C SER A 166 35.38 -12.03 4.04
N LEU A 167 34.73 -10.87 3.91
CA LEU A 167 34.57 -10.15 2.66
C LEU A 167 35.69 -9.13 2.42
N MET A 168 36.50 -8.81 3.44
CA MET A 168 37.71 -8.01 3.32
C MET A 168 38.89 -8.65 4.03
N THR A 169 40.06 -8.65 3.38
CA THR A 169 41.37 -8.90 4.00
C THR A 169 42.07 -7.54 4.15
N GLU A 170 42.75 -7.34 5.28
CA GLU A 170 43.13 -6.06 5.87
C GLU A 170 43.57 -4.94 4.90
N GLY A 171 42.81 -3.84 4.87
CA GLY A 171 43.18 -2.62 4.14
C GLY A 171 42.06 -1.56 4.13
N PRO A 172 42.39 -0.26 4.02
CA PRO A 172 41.41 0.85 4.04
C PRO A 172 40.59 1.00 2.74
N ARG A 173 40.68 0.06 1.80
CA ARG A 173 39.97 0.09 0.50
C ARG A 173 39.35 -1.26 0.19
N LEU A 174 38.12 -1.26 -0.34
CA LEU A 174 37.33 -2.41 -0.81
C LEU A 174 37.98 -3.22 -1.96
N CYS A 175 39.24 -2.95 -2.30
CA CYS A 175 39.92 -3.45 -3.49
C CYS A 175 40.57 -4.83 -3.31
N VAL A 176 40.64 -5.36 -2.08
CA VAL A 176 41.56 -6.47 -1.76
C VAL A 176 40.99 -7.87 -2.11
N ASN A 177 39.67 -8.02 -2.32
CA ASN A 177 39.04 -9.35 -2.46
C ASN A 177 38.33 -9.60 -3.81
N ASN A 178 38.72 -8.94 -4.91
CA ASN A 178 38.05 -9.09 -6.22
C ASN A 178 36.52 -8.84 -6.17
N ILE A 179 36.05 -7.99 -5.26
CA ILE A 179 34.64 -7.64 -5.15
C ILE A 179 34.37 -6.52 -6.16
N THR A 180 33.59 -6.83 -7.19
CA THR A 180 33.09 -5.81 -8.13
C THR A 180 31.94 -5.05 -7.46
N LEU A 181 32.11 -3.74 -7.28
CA LEU A 181 31.05 -2.88 -6.75
C LEU A 181 29.99 -2.68 -7.84
N LEU A 182 28.72 -2.86 -7.46
CA LEU A 182 27.59 -2.55 -8.32
C LEU A 182 27.28 -1.05 -8.23
N ASP A 183 27.30 -0.36 -9.37
CA ASP A 183 26.91 1.05 -9.45
C ASP A 183 25.39 1.21 -9.31
N HIS A 184 24.92 1.21 -8.06
CA HIS A 184 23.50 1.29 -7.72
C HIS A 184 22.97 2.73 -7.80
N PRO A 185 21.86 3.00 -8.51
CA PRO A 185 21.32 4.34 -8.62
C PRO A 185 20.83 4.88 -7.27
N THR A 186 21.23 6.12 -6.95
CA THR A 186 20.78 6.84 -5.74
C THR A 186 19.25 6.91 -5.62
N CYS A 187 18.72 6.92 -4.39
CA CYS A 187 17.28 6.99 -4.09
C CYS A 187 16.43 5.84 -4.70
N SER A 188 17.02 4.65 -4.85
CA SER A 188 16.34 3.52 -5.49
C SER A 188 16.35 2.26 -4.62
N PRO A 189 15.72 2.30 -3.42
CA PRO A 189 15.62 1.12 -2.55
C PRO A 189 14.80 0.00 -3.22
N ASP A 190 13.88 0.34 -4.11
CA ASP A 190 13.05 -0.61 -4.85
C ASP A 190 13.81 -1.40 -5.93
N LEU A 191 14.98 -0.91 -6.34
CA LEU A 191 15.90 -1.60 -7.25
C LEU A 191 16.90 -2.49 -6.52
N ASN A 192 16.94 -2.42 -5.19
CA ASN A 192 17.86 -3.20 -4.38
C ASN A 192 17.19 -4.51 -3.90
N LEU A 193 17.73 -5.65 -4.30
CA LEU A 193 17.16 -6.95 -3.97
C LEU A 193 17.05 -7.19 -2.45
N ILE A 194 18.04 -6.71 -1.68
CA ILE A 194 18.00 -6.91 -0.22
C ILE A 194 16.86 -6.12 0.45
N GLU A 195 16.40 -5.02 -0.14
CA GLU A 195 15.27 -4.27 0.42
C GLU A 195 13.94 -5.02 0.26
N ASN A 196 13.81 -5.81 -0.81
CA ASN A 196 12.69 -6.73 -1.01
C ASN A 196 12.75 -7.87 0.01
N LEU A 197 13.94 -8.42 0.25
CA LEU A 197 14.20 -9.44 1.27
C LEU A 197 13.80 -8.93 2.66
N TRP A 198 14.30 -7.76 3.08
CA TRP A 198 13.91 -7.14 4.34
C TRP A 198 12.41 -6.86 4.44
N GLY A 199 11.79 -6.44 3.33
CA GLY A 199 10.35 -6.23 3.26
C GLY A 199 9.56 -7.53 3.48
N TRP A 200 10.05 -8.66 2.98
CA TRP A 200 9.46 -9.97 3.24
C TRP A 200 9.72 -10.43 4.68
N MET A 201 10.95 -10.34 5.17
CA MET A 201 11.31 -10.72 6.53
C MET A 201 10.51 -9.94 7.57
N ALA A 202 10.32 -8.63 7.38
CA ALA A 202 9.49 -7.84 8.28
C ALA A 202 8.03 -8.34 8.31
N ARG A 203 7.48 -8.84 7.20
CA ARG A 203 6.13 -9.42 7.20
C ARG A 203 6.07 -10.79 7.86
N ASP A 204 7.15 -11.55 7.77
CA ASP A 204 7.25 -12.88 8.37
C ASP A 204 7.45 -12.78 9.89
N VAL A 205 8.40 -11.95 10.35
CA VAL A 205 8.69 -11.71 11.77
C VAL A 205 7.50 -11.10 12.50
N TYR A 206 6.77 -10.17 11.88
CA TYR A 206 5.57 -9.53 12.45
C TYR A 206 4.27 -10.18 11.98
N LYS A 207 4.34 -11.43 11.49
CA LYS A 207 3.15 -12.16 11.04
C LYS A 207 2.14 -12.23 12.18
N THR A 208 0.85 -12.19 11.85
CA THR A 208 -0.26 -12.20 12.82
C THR A 208 -0.24 -11.06 13.85
N GLY A 209 0.53 -9.99 13.62
CA GLY A 209 0.60 -8.85 14.54
C GLY A 209 1.43 -9.14 15.80
N GLN A 210 2.38 -10.08 15.72
CA GLN A 210 3.27 -10.43 16.82
C GLN A 210 4.00 -9.19 17.36
N GLN A 211 4.04 -9.05 18.68
CA GLN A 211 4.79 -8.02 19.39
C GLN A 211 5.92 -8.68 20.16
N PHE A 212 7.01 -7.93 20.37
CA PHE A 212 8.19 -8.41 21.06
C PHE A 212 8.44 -7.51 22.27
N ASP A 213 8.49 -8.12 23.44
CA ASP A 213 8.67 -7.39 24.71
C ASP A 213 10.14 -7.04 24.96
N THR A 214 11.07 -7.81 24.39
CA THR A 214 12.52 -7.61 24.53
C THR A 214 13.25 -7.65 23.19
N VAL A 215 14.37 -6.93 23.16
CA VAL A 215 15.28 -6.83 22.01
C VAL A 215 15.85 -8.20 21.66
N ASP A 216 16.16 -9.05 22.65
CA ASP A 216 16.74 -10.38 22.44
C ASP A 216 15.78 -11.35 21.73
N VAL A 217 14.49 -11.31 22.09
CA VAL A 217 13.48 -12.17 21.45
C VAL A 217 13.24 -11.71 20.01
N LEU A 218 13.19 -10.39 19.78
CA LEU A 218 13.14 -9.83 18.43
C LEU A 218 14.37 -10.24 17.60
N ARG A 219 15.56 -10.15 18.19
CA ARG A 219 16.82 -10.55 17.54
C ARG A 219 16.78 -12.03 17.16
N ALA A 220 16.39 -12.91 18.07
CA ALA A 220 16.30 -14.35 17.81
C ALA A 220 15.32 -14.66 16.67
N ALA A 221 14.17 -13.98 16.63
CA ALA A 221 13.18 -14.14 15.56
C ALA A 221 13.76 -13.70 14.20
N VAL A 222 14.38 -12.51 14.13
CA VAL A 222 14.98 -12.00 12.89
C VAL A 222 16.08 -12.93 12.37
N PHE A 223 16.96 -13.41 13.26
CA PHE A 223 18.05 -14.32 12.88
C PHE A 223 17.52 -15.67 12.42
N THR A 224 16.44 -16.18 13.04
CA THR A 224 15.79 -17.42 12.64
C THR A 224 15.15 -17.29 11.25
N THR A 225 14.43 -16.20 10.98
CA THR A 225 13.86 -15.93 9.65
C THR A 225 14.95 -15.78 8.59
N TRP A 226 16.11 -15.17 8.92
CA TRP A 226 17.24 -15.04 7.99
C TRP A 226 17.88 -16.40 7.65
N ARG A 227 17.98 -17.32 8.61
CA ARG A 227 18.52 -18.67 8.34
C ARG A 227 17.55 -19.52 7.52
N ASN A 228 16.24 -19.32 7.69
CA ASN A 228 15.19 -20.09 7.04
C ASN A 228 14.61 -19.40 5.79
N LEU A 229 15.46 -18.71 5.02
CA LEU A 229 15.01 -17.99 3.82
C LEU A 229 14.54 -18.96 2.71
N PRO A 230 13.32 -18.80 2.18
CA PRO A 230 12.83 -19.66 1.12
C PRO A 230 13.58 -19.45 -0.20
N THR A 231 13.93 -20.53 -0.89
CA THR A 231 14.61 -20.48 -2.21
C THR A 231 13.77 -19.77 -3.28
N HIS A 232 12.45 -19.98 -3.30
CA HIS A 232 11.52 -19.31 -4.24
C HIS A 232 11.53 -17.77 -4.12
N LEU A 233 11.92 -17.23 -2.97
CA LEU A 233 12.02 -15.78 -2.77
C LEU A 233 13.16 -15.19 -3.59
N MET A 234 14.25 -15.94 -3.77
CA MET A 234 15.38 -15.55 -4.60
C MET A 234 15.01 -15.53 -6.09
N GLU A 235 14.22 -16.51 -6.54
CA GLU A 235 13.66 -16.55 -7.90
C GLU A 235 12.68 -15.39 -8.15
N THR A 236 11.83 -15.09 -7.17
CA THR A 236 10.89 -13.97 -7.23
C THR A 236 11.64 -12.63 -7.31
N CYS A 237 12.71 -12.47 -6.55
CA CYS A 237 13.59 -11.29 -6.60
C CYS A 237 14.24 -11.11 -7.99
N SER A 238 14.73 -12.19 -8.61
CA SER A 238 15.24 -12.17 -9.99
C SER A 238 14.17 -11.74 -11.00
N SER A 239 12.94 -12.25 -10.84
CA SER A 239 11.80 -11.86 -11.67
C SER A 239 11.43 -10.36 -11.50
N CYS A 240 11.53 -9.81 -10.28
CA CYS A 240 11.26 -8.40 -10.03
C CYS A 240 12.18 -7.47 -10.82
N ILE A 241 13.50 -7.73 -10.88
CA ILE A 241 14.44 -6.94 -11.69
C ILE A 241 14.05 -7.00 -13.17
N LYS A 242 13.76 -8.19 -13.69
CA LYS A 242 13.36 -8.39 -15.10
C LYS A 242 12.07 -7.63 -15.45
N THR A 243 11.12 -7.55 -14.52
CA THR A 243 9.86 -6.81 -14.75
C THR A 243 10.01 -5.30 -14.67
N ILE A 244 10.98 -4.78 -13.92
CA ILE A 244 11.27 -3.33 -13.84
C ILE A 244 11.76 -2.82 -15.21
N GLY A 245 12.65 -3.57 -15.89
CA GLY A 245 13.12 -3.24 -17.23
C GLY A 245 12.00 -3.25 -18.30
N ARG A 246 10.96 -4.08 -18.12
CA ARG A 246 9.81 -4.16 -19.03
C ARG A 246 8.77 -3.06 -18.81
N LYS A 247 8.65 -2.50 -17.60
CA LYS A 247 7.67 -1.45 -17.27
C LYS A 247 8.19 -0.06 -17.64
N LYS A 248 8.37 0.20 -18.95
CA LYS A 248 8.66 1.54 -19.51
C LYS A 248 7.68 2.64 -19.06
N GLY A 249 6.50 2.29 -18.54
CA GLY A 249 5.44 3.25 -18.14
C GLY A 249 5.23 3.50 -16.64
N VAL A 250 5.85 2.76 -15.72
CA VAL A 250 5.59 2.91 -14.26
C VAL A 250 6.67 3.73 -13.54
N VAL A 251 7.86 3.84 -14.14
CA VAL A 251 9.05 4.45 -13.51
C VAL A 251 9.09 5.99 -13.67
N LEU A 252 8.19 6.59 -14.46
CA LEU A 252 8.14 8.03 -14.72
C LEU A 252 7.05 8.79 -13.92
N ARG A 253 6.45 8.22 -12.86
CA ARG A 253 5.48 8.92 -12.00
C ARG A 253 5.82 8.91 -10.52
#